data_AF-A0A176RTL1-F1
#
_entry.id   AF-A0A176RTL1-F1
#
_cell.length_a   1.000
_cell.length_b   1.000
_cell.length_c   1.000
_cell.angle_alpha   90.00
_cell.angle_beta   90.00
_cell.angle_gamma   90.00
#
_symmetry.space_group_name_H-M   'P 1'
#
loop_
_entity.id
_entity.type
_entity.pdbx_description
1 polymer ?
#
loop_
_entity_poly.entity_id
_entity_poly.type
_entity_poly.pdbx_seq_one_letter_code
_entity_poly.pdbx_strand_id
1 'polypeptide(L)'
;MKPTQKFPIILMGLFALIVSAITVAVISVVEQFGQWQNHQEITAAILQGDETAIKTLERSAPETQKPILEDEEVKNALVRFYIQQTENPLSVISETYDDAIEGEILNAELVYRTLMAYYYEQIDVEVERDNFKQAVLMLDTLKNAYPHSKEWTDKYQDIQDKKQQRLALLIQKYTECLEQTLAPLLERTHCMVEARQKIERVGIEHRLPTDSNLPTMYADEIKQALIEKNYEHAETLLLDWQNLLPESSEQRELLQKRLALHQQRQNIIADLTDYDNQKVMKRLIQLTIAPDLQKEVLQMPEVQKNLLKYHLNEALVLMTQTEIEPITKVRLKTLLAQAPQQAQSRPWYASSTATQNVAELLQECQAHFQAKRLTTGKEGTALDCYRAVLKK
;
A
#
# COMPACT_ATOMS: atom_id res chain seq x y z
N MET A 1 -71.70 -22.25 87.20
CA MET A 1 -71.13 -21.48 86.07
C MET A 1 -70.44 -22.46 85.13
N LYS A 2 -70.85 -22.52 83.85
CA LYS A 2 -70.27 -23.44 82.85
C LYS A 2 -68.90 -22.90 82.40
N PRO A 3 -67.82 -23.70 82.42
CA PRO A 3 -66.53 -23.25 81.92
C PRO A 3 -66.60 -23.21 80.38
N THR A 4 -66.45 -22.03 79.80
CA THR A 4 -66.41 -21.83 78.35
C THR A 4 -65.05 -22.30 77.83
N GLN A 5 -65.07 -23.50 77.27
CA GLN A 5 -64.00 -24.24 76.61
C GLN A 5 -63.53 -23.59 75.28
N LYS A 6 -63.25 -22.28 75.27
CA LYS A 6 -62.75 -21.55 74.09
C LYS A 6 -61.43 -20.81 74.30
N PHE A 7 -60.94 -20.71 75.54
CA PHE A 7 -59.70 -20.00 75.85
C PHE A 7 -58.39 -20.66 75.38
N PRO A 8 -58.22 -22.01 75.32
CA PRO A 8 -56.92 -22.58 74.92
C PRO A 8 -56.64 -22.53 73.41
N ILE A 9 -57.67 -22.40 72.57
CA ILE A 9 -57.52 -22.42 71.11
C ILE A 9 -56.97 -21.08 70.58
N ILE A 10 -57.40 -19.96 71.17
CA ILE A 10 -56.92 -18.63 70.78
C ILE A 10 -55.45 -18.43 71.20
N LEU A 11 -55.07 -18.94 72.39
CA LEU A 11 -53.69 -18.85 72.86
C LEU A 11 -52.73 -19.73 72.04
N MET A 12 -53.15 -20.95 71.65
CA MET A 12 -52.36 -21.81 70.75
C MET A 12 -52.20 -21.22 69.35
N GLY A 13 -53.25 -20.61 68.79
CA GLY A 13 -53.17 -19.95 67.48
C GLY A 13 -52.20 -18.77 67.47
N LEU A 14 -52.14 -18.01 68.57
CA LEU A 14 -51.24 -16.85 68.70
C LEU A 14 -49.78 -17.29 68.90
N PHE A 15 -49.54 -18.37 69.64
CA PHE A 15 -48.20 -18.97 69.77
C PHE A 15 -47.71 -19.57 68.45
N ALA A 16 -48.58 -20.23 67.68
CA ALA A 16 -48.23 -20.75 66.35
C ALA A 16 -47.89 -19.63 65.37
N LEU A 17 -48.58 -18.48 65.41
CA LEU A 17 -48.25 -17.30 64.60
C LEU A 17 -46.93 -16.66 64.99
N ILE A 18 -46.63 -16.53 66.29
CA ILE A 18 -45.35 -15.97 66.76
C ILE A 18 -44.19 -16.90 66.37
N VAL A 19 -44.33 -18.21 66.56
CA VAL A 19 -43.29 -19.18 66.17
C VAL A 19 -43.11 -19.20 64.65
N SER A 20 -44.20 -19.16 63.88
CA SER A 20 -44.15 -19.05 62.41
C SER A 20 -43.43 -17.77 61.94
N ALA A 21 -43.70 -16.63 62.57
CA ALA A 21 -43.05 -15.37 62.22
C ALA A 21 -41.55 -15.39 62.55
N ILE A 22 -41.16 -16.00 63.68
CA ILE A 22 -39.75 -16.17 64.06
C ILE A 22 -39.04 -17.13 63.10
N THR A 23 -39.67 -18.24 62.69
CA THR A 23 -39.05 -19.18 61.74
C THR A 23 -38.85 -18.56 60.36
N VAL A 24 -39.80 -17.76 59.87
CA VAL A 24 -39.65 -17.04 58.59
C VAL A 24 -38.55 -15.99 58.69
N ALA A 25 -38.48 -15.23 59.79
CA ALA A 25 -37.41 -14.26 60.01
C ALA A 25 -36.02 -14.91 60.09
N VAL A 26 -35.90 -16.08 60.74
CA VAL A 26 -34.62 -16.80 60.84
C VAL A 26 -34.17 -17.33 59.47
N ILE A 27 -35.08 -17.86 58.65
CA ILE A 27 -34.73 -18.35 57.30
C ILE A 27 -34.24 -17.18 56.42
N SER A 28 -34.93 -16.05 56.43
CA SER A 28 -34.50 -14.86 55.69
C SER A 28 -33.16 -14.31 56.17
N VAL A 29 -32.87 -14.35 57.48
CA VAL A 29 -31.57 -13.93 58.03
C VAL A 29 -30.45 -14.89 57.62
N VAL A 30 -30.70 -16.20 57.56
CA VAL A 30 -29.68 -17.19 57.16
C VAL A 30 -29.33 -17.07 55.67
N GLU A 31 -30.32 -16.86 54.79
CA GLU A 31 -30.06 -16.61 53.37
C GLU A 31 -29.28 -15.31 53.15
N GLN A 32 -29.64 -14.25 53.86
CA GLN A 32 -28.94 -12.97 53.81
C GLN A 32 -27.51 -13.05 54.34
N PHE A 33 -27.27 -13.87 55.39
CA PHE A 33 -25.94 -14.08 55.95
C PHE A 33 -25.04 -14.91 55.01
N GLY A 34 -25.60 -15.92 54.34
CA GLY A 34 -24.88 -16.68 53.32
C GLY A 34 -24.46 -15.83 52.12
N GLN A 35 -25.35 -14.94 51.66
CA GLN A 35 -25.02 -13.95 50.62
C GLN A 35 -23.89 -13.02 51.07
N TRP A 36 -23.93 -12.54 52.32
CA TRP A 36 -22.89 -11.65 52.85
C TRP A 36 -21.51 -12.31 52.94
N GLN A 37 -21.44 -13.56 53.42
CA GLN A 37 -20.18 -14.30 53.48
C GLN A 37 -19.59 -14.54 52.07
N ASN A 38 -20.46 -14.85 51.10
CA ASN A 38 -20.06 -14.95 49.70
C ASN A 38 -19.55 -13.63 49.14
N HIS A 39 -20.15 -12.48 49.51
CA HIS A 39 -19.66 -11.17 49.07
C HIS A 39 -18.24 -10.90 49.56
N GLN A 40 -17.93 -11.16 50.83
CA GLN A 40 -16.58 -10.95 51.36
C GLN A 40 -15.54 -11.84 50.68
N GLU A 41 -15.88 -13.10 50.40
CA GLU A 41 -15.00 -14.03 49.69
C GLU A 41 -14.74 -13.56 48.25
N ILE A 42 -15.80 -13.16 47.53
CA ILE A 42 -15.70 -12.62 46.16
C ILE A 42 -14.87 -11.33 46.15
N THR A 43 -15.12 -10.39 47.07
CA THR A 43 -14.33 -9.15 47.22
C THR A 43 -12.86 -9.46 47.43
N ALA A 44 -12.53 -10.34 48.39
CA ALA A 44 -11.14 -10.71 48.65
C ALA A 44 -10.46 -11.37 47.43
N ALA A 45 -11.19 -12.20 46.69
CA ALA A 45 -10.69 -12.85 45.48
C ALA A 45 -10.49 -11.86 44.32
N ILE A 46 -11.40 -10.90 44.11
CA ILE A 46 -11.24 -9.83 43.10
C ILE A 46 -10.03 -8.96 43.43
N LEU A 47 -9.82 -8.60 44.70
CA LEU A 47 -8.64 -7.85 45.13
C LEU A 47 -7.32 -8.59 44.85
N GLN A 48 -7.36 -9.92 44.77
CA GLN A 48 -6.23 -10.77 44.40
C GLN A 48 -6.10 -10.99 42.88
N GLY A 49 -7.02 -10.45 42.08
CA GLY A 49 -7.05 -10.63 40.63
C GLY A 49 -7.56 -12.01 40.19
N ASP A 50 -8.37 -12.69 41.01
CA ASP A 50 -8.94 -13.99 40.66
C ASP A 50 -9.96 -13.86 39.51
N GLU A 51 -9.61 -14.42 38.35
CA GLU A 51 -10.43 -14.38 37.13
C GLU A 51 -11.80 -15.05 37.32
N THR A 52 -11.90 -16.09 38.14
CA THR A 52 -13.16 -16.81 38.39
C THR A 52 -14.10 -15.95 39.21
N ALA A 53 -13.60 -15.26 40.23
CA ALA A 53 -14.36 -14.32 41.03
C ALA A 53 -14.85 -13.14 40.19
N ILE A 54 -14.00 -12.58 39.32
CA ILE A 54 -14.36 -11.50 38.40
C ILE A 54 -15.47 -11.95 37.44
N LYS A 55 -15.31 -13.10 36.76
CA LYS A 55 -16.36 -13.65 35.88
C LYS A 55 -17.66 -13.98 36.61
N THR A 56 -17.58 -14.35 37.88
CA THR A 56 -18.76 -14.58 38.72
C THR A 56 -19.48 -13.26 39.00
N LEU A 57 -18.73 -12.19 39.31
CA LEU A 57 -19.27 -10.84 39.45
C LEU A 57 -19.93 -10.37 38.13
N GLU A 58 -19.24 -10.49 36.99
CA GLU A 58 -19.74 -10.07 35.67
C GLU A 58 -21.08 -10.74 35.29
N ARG A 59 -21.28 -12.01 35.66
CA ARG A 59 -22.52 -12.76 35.37
C ARG A 59 -23.62 -12.56 36.40
N SER A 60 -23.31 -11.92 37.52
CA SER A 60 -24.27 -11.68 38.59
C SER A 60 -25.26 -10.57 38.22
N ALA A 61 -26.43 -10.58 38.83
CA ALA A 61 -27.42 -9.52 38.63
C ALA A 61 -26.92 -8.19 39.21
N PRO A 62 -27.37 -7.03 38.68
CA PRO A 62 -26.94 -5.71 39.16
C PRO A 62 -27.11 -5.51 40.68
N GLU A 63 -28.13 -6.11 41.29
CA GLU A 63 -28.38 -6.03 42.75
C GLU A 63 -27.29 -6.72 43.57
N THR A 64 -26.59 -7.70 42.99
CA THR A 64 -25.44 -8.39 43.59
C THR A 64 -24.13 -7.66 43.26
N GLN A 65 -24.01 -7.11 42.06
CA GLN A 65 -22.81 -6.39 41.63
C GLN A 65 -22.57 -5.11 42.45
N LYS A 66 -23.60 -4.31 42.65
CA LYS A 66 -23.51 -3.01 43.36
C LYS A 66 -22.86 -3.08 44.75
N PRO A 67 -23.33 -3.91 45.71
CA PRO A 67 -22.74 -3.95 47.05
C PRO A 67 -21.28 -4.43 47.04
N ILE A 68 -20.86 -5.27 46.10
CA ILE A 68 -19.46 -5.69 45.95
C ILE A 68 -18.62 -4.54 45.41
N LEU A 69 -19.17 -3.77 44.48
CA LEU A 69 -18.57 -2.58 43.88
C LEU A 69 -18.71 -1.33 44.75
N GLU A 70 -19.22 -1.38 45.99
CA GLU A 70 -19.19 -0.21 46.88
C GLU A 70 -17.75 0.12 47.32
N ASP A 71 -16.87 -0.89 47.36
CA ASP A 71 -15.47 -0.74 47.72
C ASP A 71 -14.64 -0.22 46.54
N GLU A 72 -13.98 0.92 46.74
CA GLU A 72 -13.17 1.58 45.72
C GLU A 72 -11.95 0.74 45.30
N GLU A 73 -11.37 -0.03 46.22
CA GLU A 73 -10.24 -0.93 45.92
C GLU A 73 -10.68 -2.09 45.03
N VAL A 74 -11.93 -2.57 45.17
CA VAL A 74 -12.49 -3.62 44.31
C VAL A 74 -12.66 -3.09 42.88
N LYS A 75 -13.24 -1.89 42.71
CA LYS A 75 -13.35 -1.24 41.39
C LYS A 75 -11.98 -1.09 40.73
N ASN A 76 -10.98 -0.64 41.50
CA ASN A 76 -9.62 -0.45 41.03
C ASN A 76 -8.94 -1.78 40.66
N ALA A 77 -9.11 -2.83 41.46
CA ALA A 77 -8.59 -4.16 41.18
C ALA A 77 -9.18 -4.75 39.90
N LEU A 78 -10.49 -4.59 39.69
CA LEU A 78 -11.19 -4.98 38.47
C LEU A 78 -10.61 -4.29 37.22
N VAL A 79 -10.39 -2.98 37.31
CA VAL A 79 -9.78 -2.19 36.22
C VAL A 79 -8.34 -2.64 35.92
N ARG A 80 -7.54 -2.91 36.97
CA ARG A 80 -6.18 -3.47 36.80
C ARG A 80 -6.19 -4.83 36.13
N PHE A 81 -7.16 -5.68 36.45
CA PHE A 81 -7.36 -6.94 35.77
C PHE A 81 -7.61 -6.71 34.27
N TYR A 82 -8.52 -5.81 33.88
CA TYR A 82 -8.78 -5.55 32.46
C TYR A 82 -7.58 -4.93 31.72
N ILE A 83 -6.82 -4.04 32.37
CA ILE A 83 -5.58 -3.48 31.80
C ILE A 83 -4.58 -4.60 31.44
N GLN A 84 -4.53 -5.68 32.22
CA GLN A 84 -3.62 -6.81 31.94
C GLN A 84 -4.09 -7.71 30.79
N GLN A 85 -5.38 -7.67 30.43
CA GLN A 85 -5.99 -8.58 29.46
C GLN A 85 -6.16 -7.95 28.07
N THR A 86 -6.25 -6.63 27.98
CA THR A 86 -6.57 -5.94 26.72
C THR A 86 -5.88 -4.58 26.61
N GLU A 87 -5.63 -4.15 25.37
CA GLU A 87 -5.14 -2.79 25.08
C GLU A 87 -6.17 -1.70 25.38
N ASN A 88 -7.48 -2.04 25.34
CA ASN A 88 -8.58 -1.11 25.55
C ASN A 88 -9.50 -1.56 26.70
N PRO A 89 -9.10 -1.34 27.96
CA PRO A 89 -9.89 -1.74 29.14
C PRO A 89 -11.24 -1.02 29.23
N LEU A 90 -11.35 0.21 28.68
CA LEU A 90 -12.60 0.98 28.72
C LEU A 90 -13.71 0.34 27.87
N SER A 91 -13.37 -0.18 26.68
CA SER A 91 -14.35 -0.91 25.85
C SER A 91 -14.90 -2.14 26.59
N VAL A 92 -14.01 -2.91 27.22
CA VAL A 92 -14.41 -4.12 27.97
C VAL A 92 -15.34 -3.76 29.12
N ILE A 93 -15.06 -2.71 29.88
CA ILE A 93 -15.93 -2.26 30.97
C ILE A 93 -17.31 -1.88 30.42
N SER A 94 -17.37 -1.06 29.35
CA SER A 94 -18.64 -0.63 28.73
C SER A 94 -19.45 -1.77 28.08
N GLU A 95 -18.78 -2.83 27.63
CA GLU A 95 -19.45 -4.01 27.05
C GLU A 95 -19.92 -5.00 28.13
N THR A 96 -19.29 -4.98 29.30
CA THR A 96 -19.52 -5.96 30.36
C THR A 96 -20.56 -5.51 31.37
N TYR A 97 -20.59 -4.21 31.69
CA TYR A 97 -21.47 -3.64 32.71
C TYR A 97 -22.53 -2.73 32.08
N ASP A 98 -23.69 -2.61 32.72
CA ASP A 98 -24.68 -1.61 32.33
C ASP A 98 -24.21 -0.18 32.63
N ASP A 99 -24.82 0.82 31.98
CA ASP A 99 -24.45 2.24 32.12
C ASP A 99 -24.38 2.73 33.58
N ALA A 100 -25.21 2.16 34.47
CA ALA A 100 -25.24 2.58 35.87
C ALA A 100 -24.01 2.06 36.62
N ILE A 101 -23.67 0.79 36.44
CA ILE A 101 -22.51 0.16 37.07
C ILE A 101 -21.21 0.65 36.43
N GLU A 102 -21.16 0.80 35.11
CA GLU A 102 -20.05 1.44 34.41
C GLU A 102 -19.78 2.82 35.01
N GLY A 103 -20.82 3.65 35.17
CA GLY A 103 -20.69 4.96 35.79
C GLY A 103 -20.17 4.89 37.23
N GLU A 104 -20.64 3.93 38.04
CA GLU A 104 -20.13 3.74 39.42
C GLU A 104 -18.66 3.31 39.45
N ILE A 105 -18.19 2.49 38.50
CA ILE A 105 -16.79 2.09 38.37
C ILE A 105 -15.94 3.28 37.92
N LEU A 106 -16.31 3.92 36.81
CA LEU A 106 -15.49 4.94 36.17
C LEU A 106 -15.39 6.23 37.00
N ASN A 107 -16.42 6.58 37.79
CA ASN A 107 -16.40 7.76 38.66
C ASN A 107 -15.53 7.63 39.92
N ALA A 108 -14.97 6.44 40.20
CA ALA A 108 -14.07 6.25 41.33
C ALA A 108 -12.71 6.95 41.12
N GLU A 109 -12.19 7.62 42.14
CA GLU A 109 -10.96 8.42 42.05
C GLU A 109 -9.73 7.53 41.80
N LEU A 110 -9.64 6.38 42.47
CA LEU A 110 -8.58 5.40 42.25
C LEU A 110 -8.61 4.81 40.83
N VAL A 111 -9.81 4.53 40.31
CA VAL A 111 -9.99 4.03 38.95
C VAL A 111 -9.54 5.06 37.92
N TYR A 112 -9.96 6.31 38.07
CA TYR A 112 -9.52 7.42 37.22
C TYR A 112 -8.00 7.51 37.17
N ARG A 113 -7.34 7.53 38.33
CA ARG A 113 -5.87 7.62 38.41
C ARG A 113 -5.16 6.44 37.76
N THR A 114 -5.66 5.22 37.97
CA THR A 114 -5.09 4.00 37.39
C THR A 114 -5.22 3.99 35.86
N LEU A 115 -6.41 4.29 35.33
CA LEU A 115 -6.63 4.36 33.88
C LEU A 115 -5.81 5.47 33.24
N MET A 116 -5.78 6.64 33.86
CA MET A 116 -4.97 7.76 33.36
C MET A 116 -3.49 7.40 33.28
N ALA A 117 -2.92 6.81 34.34
CA ALA A 117 -1.52 6.39 34.36
C ALA A 117 -1.23 5.38 33.24
N TYR A 118 -2.08 4.37 33.08
CA TYR A 118 -1.96 3.37 32.02
C TYR A 118 -2.02 4.00 30.62
N TYR A 119 -3.04 4.80 30.32
CA TYR A 119 -3.18 5.42 29.00
C TYR A 119 -2.07 6.41 28.70
N TYR A 120 -1.58 7.16 29.71
CA TYR A 120 -0.47 8.10 29.50
C TYR A 120 0.83 7.37 29.15
N GLU A 121 1.10 6.24 29.81
CA GLU A 121 2.24 5.38 29.47
C GLU A 121 2.11 4.85 28.03
N GLN A 122 0.94 4.33 27.64
CA GLN A 122 0.73 3.84 26.26
C GLN A 122 0.83 4.95 25.22
N ILE A 123 0.31 6.15 25.52
CA ILE A 123 0.44 7.34 24.68
C ILE A 123 1.91 7.69 24.47
N ASP A 124 2.71 7.71 25.54
CA ASP A 124 4.14 8.04 25.45
C ASP A 124 4.90 6.98 24.63
N VAL A 125 4.58 5.70 24.79
CA VAL A 125 5.12 4.60 23.95
C VAL A 125 4.77 4.81 22.47
N GLU A 126 3.54 5.17 22.15
CA GLU A 126 3.12 5.40 20.76
C GLU A 126 3.76 6.67 20.17
N VAL A 127 3.97 7.71 20.98
CA VAL A 127 4.72 8.90 20.57
C VAL A 127 6.19 8.57 20.28
N GLU A 128 6.85 7.76 21.11
CA GLU A 128 8.23 7.30 20.88
C GLU A 128 8.36 6.46 19.59
N ARG A 129 7.28 5.77 19.20
CA ARG A 129 7.18 4.97 17.96
C ARG A 129 6.79 5.80 16.74
N ASP A 130 6.72 7.11 16.84
CA ASP A 130 6.23 8.03 15.79
C ASP A 130 4.75 7.81 15.41
N ASN A 131 3.95 7.12 16.24
CA ASN A 131 2.54 6.83 15.99
C ASN A 131 1.59 7.83 16.66
N PHE A 132 1.75 9.11 16.29
CA PHE A 132 0.99 10.21 16.87
C PHE A 132 -0.54 10.09 16.66
N LYS A 133 -0.98 9.45 15.57
CA LYS A 133 -2.41 9.20 15.33
C LYS A 133 -3.01 8.28 16.39
N GLN A 134 -2.31 7.20 16.73
CA GLN A 134 -2.78 6.26 17.76
C GLN A 134 -2.72 6.90 19.15
N ALA A 135 -1.67 7.67 19.44
CA ALA A 135 -1.56 8.44 20.68
C ALA A 135 -2.76 9.39 20.89
N VAL A 136 -3.17 10.12 19.84
CA VAL A 136 -4.37 10.98 19.90
C VAL A 136 -5.64 10.15 20.07
N LEU A 137 -5.78 9.01 19.37
CA LEU A 137 -6.95 8.14 19.51
C LEU A 137 -7.10 7.62 20.95
N MET A 138 -6.01 7.18 21.58
CA MET A 138 -6.00 6.74 22.98
C MET A 138 -6.40 7.88 23.93
N LEU A 139 -5.92 9.10 23.68
CA LEU A 139 -6.32 10.27 24.47
C LEU A 139 -7.81 10.60 24.28
N ASP A 140 -8.34 10.49 23.06
CA ASP A 140 -9.75 10.68 22.78
C ASP A 140 -10.64 9.63 23.47
N THR A 141 -10.20 8.37 23.53
CA THR A 141 -10.88 7.32 24.31
C THR A 141 -10.99 7.73 25.78
N LEU A 142 -9.90 8.21 26.38
CA LEU A 142 -9.90 8.65 27.77
C LEU A 142 -10.74 9.92 27.99
N LYS A 143 -10.69 10.87 27.06
CA LYS A 143 -11.50 12.09 27.06
C LYS A 143 -12.99 11.79 27.00
N ASN A 144 -13.40 10.79 26.22
CA ASN A 144 -14.81 10.39 26.12
C ASN A 144 -15.31 9.78 27.44
N ALA A 145 -14.49 9.00 28.14
CA ALA A 145 -14.82 8.48 29.47
C ALA A 145 -14.83 9.57 30.55
N TYR A 146 -14.02 10.63 30.38
CA TYR A 146 -13.82 11.66 31.40
C TYR A 146 -13.88 13.09 30.83
N PRO A 147 -15.03 13.56 30.31
CA PRO A 147 -15.11 14.79 29.50
C PRO A 147 -14.72 16.10 30.20
N HIS A 148 -14.66 16.11 31.53
CA HIS A 148 -14.45 17.31 32.34
C HIS A 148 -13.02 17.49 32.87
N SER A 149 -12.08 16.58 32.60
CA SER A 149 -10.70 16.77 33.03
C SER A 149 -9.97 17.79 32.16
N LYS A 150 -9.30 18.75 32.80
CA LYS A 150 -8.44 19.73 32.11
C LYS A 150 -7.15 19.09 31.60
N GLU A 151 -6.70 18.00 32.22
CA GLU A 151 -5.43 17.33 31.95
C GLU A 151 -5.34 16.82 30.49
N TRP A 152 -6.48 16.52 29.85
CA TRP A 152 -6.52 16.12 28.44
C TRP A 152 -6.07 17.22 27.49
N THR A 153 -6.35 18.48 27.81
CA THR A 153 -5.97 19.59 26.94
C THR A 153 -4.45 19.76 26.95
N ASP A 154 -3.86 19.66 28.14
CA ASP A 154 -2.41 19.77 28.33
C ASP A 154 -1.69 18.57 27.67
N LYS A 155 -2.19 17.34 27.84
CA LYS A 155 -1.61 16.15 27.20
C LYS A 155 -1.79 16.17 25.69
N TYR A 156 -2.92 16.66 25.16
CA TYR A 156 -3.11 16.82 23.71
C TYR A 156 -2.09 17.81 23.14
N GLN A 157 -1.88 18.95 23.80
CA GLN A 157 -0.89 19.93 23.38
C GLN A 157 0.53 19.35 23.43
N ASP A 158 0.89 18.59 24.48
CA ASP A 158 2.18 17.87 24.56
C ASP A 158 2.39 16.91 23.36
N ILE A 159 1.37 16.13 22.98
CA ILE A 159 1.42 15.26 21.80
C ILE A 159 1.65 16.09 20.52
N GLN A 160 0.94 17.20 20.35
CA GLN A 160 1.12 18.08 19.18
C GLN A 160 2.51 18.72 19.14
N ASP A 161 3.01 19.21 20.28
CA ASP A 161 4.34 19.83 20.37
C ASP A 161 5.45 18.82 20.04
N LYS A 162 5.37 17.60 20.59
CA LYS A 162 6.28 16.49 20.26
C LYS A 162 6.19 16.10 18.79
N LYS A 163 4.98 16.07 18.20
CA LYS A 163 4.77 15.82 16.77
C LYS A 163 5.50 16.85 15.92
N GLN A 164 5.33 18.13 16.23
CA GLN A 164 5.96 19.22 15.48
C GLN A 164 7.49 19.21 15.61
N GLN A 165 8.01 18.95 16.81
CA GLN A 165 9.45 18.78 17.03
C GLN A 165 10.01 17.59 16.22
N ARG A 166 9.30 16.47 16.22
CA ARG A 166 9.69 15.28 15.47
C ARG A 166 9.66 15.52 13.95
N LEU A 167 8.61 16.17 13.44
CA LEU A 167 8.52 16.59 12.04
C LEU A 167 9.68 17.50 11.66
N ALA A 168 10.00 18.51 12.48
CA ALA A 168 11.10 19.43 12.21
C ALA A 168 12.44 18.69 12.06
N LEU A 169 12.74 17.75 12.96
CA LEU A 169 13.97 16.95 12.89
C LEU A 169 14.02 16.05 11.65
N LEU A 170 12.91 15.42 11.29
CA LEU A 170 12.85 14.57 10.10
C LEU A 170 12.92 15.38 8.79
N ILE A 171 12.31 16.56 8.75
CA ILE A 171 12.40 17.50 7.62
C ILE A 171 13.84 18.01 7.48
N GLN A 172 14.52 18.30 8.59
CA GLN A 172 15.94 18.65 8.57
C GLN A 172 16.77 17.50 7.98
N LYS A 173 16.61 16.26 8.47
CA LYS A 173 17.30 15.10 7.89
C LYS A 173 17.03 14.95 6.40
N TYR A 174 15.77 15.09 5.98
CA TYR A 174 15.39 15.06 4.56
C TYR A 174 16.10 16.15 3.75
N THR A 175 16.20 17.37 4.29
CA THR A 175 16.90 18.49 3.65
C THR A 175 18.40 18.26 3.57
N GLU A 176 19.01 17.70 4.63
CA GLU A 176 20.41 17.29 4.62
C GLU A 176 20.68 16.24 3.53
N CYS A 177 19.81 15.23 3.37
CA CYS A 177 19.89 14.29 2.26
C CYS A 177 19.79 15.02 0.91
N LEU A 178 18.87 15.98 0.79
CA LEU A 178 18.67 16.75 -0.43
C LEU A 178 19.92 17.56 -0.83
N GLU A 179 20.64 18.11 0.15
CA GLU A 179 21.82 18.97 -0.07
C GLU A 179 23.11 18.19 -0.40
N GLN A 180 23.11 16.85 -0.27
CA GLN A 180 24.23 15.97 -0.65
C GLN A 180 24.40 15.85 -2.18
N THR A 181 24.67 16.97 -2.84
CA THR A 181 24.82 17.07 -4.31
C THR A 181 25.99 16.28 -4.89
N LEU A 182 26.94 15.86 -4.06
CA LEU A 182 28.11 15.06 -4.46
C LEU A 182 27.89 13.55 -4.33
N ALA A 183 26.81 13.10 -3.67
CA ALA A 183 26.50 11.68 -3.54
C ALA A 183 25.90 11.15 -4.86
N PRO A 184 26.11 9.87 -5.20
CA PRO A 184 25.37 9.20 -6.28
C PRO A 184 23.86 9.37 -6.08
N LEU A 185 23.09 9.47 -7.18
CA LEU A 185 21.67 9.78 -7.12
C LEU A 185 20.92 8.81 -6.20
N LEU A 186 21.11 7.50 -6.38
CA LEU A 186 20.46 6.47 -5.55
C LEU A 186 20.80 6.58 -4.07
N GLU A 187 22.04 6.93 -3.71
CA GLU A 187 22.43 7.08 -2.30
C GLU A 187 21.75 8.29 -1.67
N ARG A 188 21.79 9.42 -2.40
CA ARG A 188 21.10 10.67 -2.02
C ARG A 188 19.61 10.44 -1.84
N THR A 189 18.96 9.79 -2.80
CA THR A 189 17.50 9.63 -2.83
C THR A 189 17.00 8.54 -1.90
N HIS A 190 17.79 7.49 -1.65
CA HIS A 190 17.45 6.49 -0.63
C HIS A 190 17.31 7.11 0.76
N CYS A 191 18.24 7.99 1.15
CA CYS A 191 18.18 8.77 2.38
C CYS A 191 16.88 9.60 2.45
N MET A 192 16.51 10.24 1.34
CA MET A 192 15.29 11.04 1.23
C MET A 192 14.01 10.20 1.34
N VAL A 193 13.96 9.04 0.68
CA VAL A 193 12.82 8.11 0.73
C VAL A 193 12.62 7.60 2.15
N GLU A 194 13.69 7.19 2.84
CA GLU A 194 13.62 6.73 4.23
C GLU A 194 13.08 7.84 5.15
N ALA A 195 13.61 9.07 5.00
CA ALA A 195 13.13 10.22 5.77
C ALA A 195 11.66 10.52 5.45
N ARG A 196 11.26 10.55 4.18
CA ARG A 196 9.89 10.79 3.74
C ARG A 196 8.91 9.78 4.35
N GLN A 197 9.22 8.49 4.32
CA GLN A 197 8.37 7.45 4.92
C GLN A 197 8.16 7.68 6.42
N LYS A 198 9.19 8.12 7.15
CA LYS A 198 9.07 8.47 8.58
C LYS A 198 8.19 9.70 8.78
N ILE A 199 8.35 10.74 7.97
CA ILE A 199 7.52 11.95 8.05
C ILE A 199 6.05 11.61 7.73
N GLU A 200 5.79 10.75 6.73
CA GLU A 200 4.45 10.29 6.38
C GLU A 200 3.78 9.53 7.53
N ARG A 201 4.53 8.70 8.28
CA ARG A 201 4.02 8.02 9.50
C ARG A 201 3.65 9.01 10.61
N VAL A 202 4.47 10.03 10.84
CA VAL A 202 4.19 11.08 11.84
C VAL A 202 2.97 11.92 11.43
N GLY A 203 2.73 12.07 10.12
CA GLY A 203 1.59 12.79 9.56
C GLY A 203 1.98 14.17 9.05
N ILE A 204 2.28 14.24 7.75
CA ILE A 204 2.63 15.46 7.03
C ILE A 204 1.48 16.47 7.00
N GLU A 205 1.77 17.72 7.38
CA GLU A 205 0.84 18.85 7.25
C GLU A 205 1.14 19.72 6.02
N HIS A 206 2.35 19.63 5.47
CA HIS A 206 2.84 20.48 4.39
C HIS A 206 3.66 19.72 3.34
N ARG A 207 3.68 20.19 2.10
CA ARG A 207 4.51 19.57 1.04
C ARG A 207 5.99 19.65 1.43
N LEU A 208 6.70 18.53 1.31
CA LEU A 208 8.14 18.49 1.52
C LEU A 208 8.87 19.32 0.45
N PRO A 209 10.01 19.94 0.79
CA PRO A 209 10.83 20.57 -0.22
C PRO A 209 11.25 19.53 -1.27
N THR A 210 11.30 19.96 -2.53
CA THR A 210 11.76 19.12 -3.64
C THR A 210 12.74 19.92 -4.46
N ASP A 211 13.82 19.30 -4.90
CA ASP A 211 14.71 19.88 -5.91
C ASP A 211 14.06 19.69 -7.28
N SER A 212 13.78 20.81 -7.94
CA SER A 212 13.13 20.84 -9.25
C SER A 212 13.90 20.08 -10.33
N ASN A 213 15.20 19.83 -10.11
CA ASN A 213 16.05 19.10 -11.04
C ASN A 213 16.00 17.58 -10.86
N LEU A 214 15.47 17.08 -9.73
CA LEU A 214 15.41 15.63 -9.45
C LEU A 214 14.75 14.83 -10.58
N PRO A 215 13.57 15.22 -11.12
CA PRO A 215 12.97 14.53 -12.27
C PRO A 215 13.93 14.39 -13.47
N THR A 216 14.67 15.46 -13.79
CA THR A 216 15.64 15.46 -14.89
C THR A 216 16.83 14.55 -14.58
N MET A 217 17.36 14.59 -13.35
CA MET A 217 18.47 13.72 -12.92
C MET A 217 18.10 12.24 -13.05
N TYR A 218 16.95 11.82 -12.51
CA TYR A 218 16.47 10.44 -12.70
C TYR A 218 16.30 10.09 -14.17
N ALA A 219 15.68 10.97 -14.94
CA ALA A 219 15.43 10.71 -16.34
C ALA A 219 16.73 10.48 -17.13
N ASP A 220 17.79 11.23 -16.83
CA ASP A 220 19.07 11.09 -17.50
C ASP A 220 19.83 9.83 -17.05
N GLU A 221 19.81 9.51 -15.76
CA GLU A 221 20.45 8.29 -15.23
C GLU A 221 19.74 7.02 -15.72
N ILE A 222 18.40 7.02 -15.79
CA ILE A 222 17.62 5.91 -16.36
C ILE A 222 17.93 5.73 -17.85
N LYS A 223 17.98 6.83 -18.64
CA LYS A 223 18.36 6.74 -20.06
C LYS A 223 19.76 6.12 -20.21
N GLN A 224 20.71 6.55 -19.38
CA GLN A 224 22.07 6.01 -19.41
C GLN A 224 22.08 4.52 -19.07
N ALA A 225 21.37 4.10 -18.02
CA ALA A 225 21.23 2.69 -17.66
C ALA A 225 20.61 1.84 -18.79
N LEU A 226 19.62 2.38 -19.52
CA LEU A 226 19.02 1.72 -20.68
C LEU A 226 20.03 1.56 -21.84
N ILE A 227 20.84 2.58 -22.11
CA ILE A 227 21.91 2.55 -23.13
C ILE A 227 22.97 1.50 -22.77
N GLU A 228 23.36 1.44 -21.49
CA GLU A 228 24.32 0.47 -20.94
C GLU A 228 23.75 -0.95 -20.79
N LYS A 229 22.44 -1.13 -21.06
CA LYS A 229 21.70 -2.38 -20.88
C LYS A 229 21.67 -2.87 -19.43
N ASN A 230 21.80 -1.97 -18.47
CA ASN A 230 21.67 -2.22 -17.04
C ASN A 230 20.21 -2.04 -16.59
N TYR A 231 19.36 -3.00 -16.96
CA TYR A 231 17.90 -2.90 -16.77
C TYR A 231 17.48 -2.96 -15.29
N GLU A 232 18.20 -3.70 -14.45
CA GLU A 232 17.95 -3.79 -13.01
C GLU A 232 18.17 -2.43 -12.33
N HIS A 233 19.23 -1.73 -12.71
CA HIS A 233 19.49 -0.38 -12.21
C HIS A 233 18.43 0.62 -12.68
N ALA A 234 18.01 0.56 -13.95
CA ALA A 234 16.93 1.39 -14.47
C ALA A 234 15.60 1.16 -13.74
N GLU A 235 15.27 -0.10 -13.40
CA GLU A 235 14.09 -0.45 -12.62
C GLU A 235 14.16 0.10 -11.19
N THR A 236 15.34 -0.05 -10.55
CA THR A 236 15.59 0.49 -9.20
C THR A 236 15.41 2.01 -9.17
N LEU A 237 15.97 2.73 -10.15
CA LEU A 237 15.82 4.19 -10.28
C LEU A 237 14.36 4.61 -10.51
N LEU A 238 13.59 3.87 -11.31
CA LEU A 238 12.17 4.16 -11.54
C LEU A 238 11.34 3.98 -10.27
N LEU A 239 11.57 2.91 -9.52
CA LEU A 239 10.89 2.64 -8.26
C LEU A 239 11.24 3.71 -7.22
N ASP A 240 12.52 4.06 -7.12
CA ASP A 240 13.00 5.09 -6.21
C ASP A 240 12.42 6.47 -6.55
N TRP A 241 12.40 6.84 -7.84
CA TRP A 241 11.72 8.05 -8.31
C TRP A 241 10.22 8.03 -7.97
N GLN A 242 9.53 6.90 -8.14
CA GLN A 242 8.12 6.76 -7.79
C GLN A 242 7.88 6.94 -6.28
N ASN A 243 8.73 6.36 -5.43
CA ASN A 243 8.62 6.49 -3.99
C ASN A 243 8.89 7.92 -3.53
N LEU A 244 9.86 8.59 -4.15
CA LEU A 244 10.24 9.94 -3.77
C LEU A 244 9.28 11.01 -4.30
N LEU A 245 8.75 10.85 -5.51
CA LEU A 245 7.85 11.78 -6.17
C LEU A 245 6.60 11.02 -6.68
N PRO A 246 5.60 10.74 -5.84
CA PRO A 246 4.49 9.85 -6.19
C PRO A 246 3.67 10.32 -7.40
N GLU A 247 3.51 11.64 -7.56
CA GLU A 247 2.81 12.23 -8.69
C GLU A 247 3.39 11.73 -10.02
N SER A 248 2.54 11.25 -10.91
CA SER A 248 2.99 10.76 -12.22
C SER A 248 3.48 11.90 -13.10
N SER A 249 4.50 11.61 -13.90
CA SER A 249 4.98 12.51 -14.94
C SER A 249 5.01 11.77 -16.27
N GLU A 250 4.70 12.49 -17.35
CA GLU A 250 4.75 11.95 -18.71
C GLU A 250 6.13 11.36 -19.03
N GLN A 251 7.19 12.00 -18.54
CA GLN A 251 8.57 11.54 -18.70
C GLN A 251 8.83 10.20 -18.00
N ARG A 252 8.37 10.03 -16.76
CA ARG A 252 8.53 8.76 -16.02
C ARG A 252 7.76 7.63 -16.70
N GLU A 253 6.53 7.90 -17.13
CA GLU A 253 5.71 6.92 -17.85
C GLU A 253 6.36 6.50 -19.17
N LEU A 254 6.95 7.44 -19.91
CA LEU A 254 7.69 7.15 -21.14
C LEU A 254 8.90 6.25 -20.87
N LEU A 255 9.67 6.53 -19.83
CA LEU A 255 10.83 5.72 -19.45
C LEU A 255 10.44 4.32 -18.97
N GLN A 256 9.35 4.20 -18.22
CA GLN A 256 8.79 2.91 -17.82
C GLN A 256 8.36 2.09 -19.04
N LYS A 257 7.70 2.72 -20.03
CA LYS A 257 7.35 2.07 -21.30
C LYS A 257 8.61 1.64 -22.08
N ARG A 258 9.65 2.47 -22.12
CA ARG A 258 10.94 2.13 -22.76
C ARG A 258 11.59 0.92 -22.10
N LEU A 259 11.70 0.91 -20.77
CA LEU A 259 12.24 -0.23 -20.02
C LEU A 259 11.47 -1.52 -20.33
N ALA A 260 10.14 -1.47 -20.32
CA ALA A 260 9.30 -2.61 -20.68
C ALA A 260 9.58 -3.12 -22.11
N LEU A 261 9.82 -2.23 -23.08
CA LEU A 261 10.21 -2.63 -24.44
C LEU A 261 11.58 -3.30 -24.48
N HIS A 262 12.56 -2.78 -23.73
CA HIS A 262 13.88 -3.42 -23.62
C HIS A 262 13.78 -4.83 -23.02
N GLN A 263 12.99 -5.02 -21.96
CA GLN A 263 12.72 -6.34 -21.37
C GLN A 263 12.00 -7.27 -22.37
N GLN A 264 11.18 -6.72 -23.28
CA GLN A 264 10.49 -7.47 -24.34
C GLN A 264 11.32 -7.66 -25.62
N ARG A 265 12.60 -7.28 -25.67
CA ARG A 265 13.43 -7.28 -26.90
C ARG A 265 13.31 -8.57 -27.71
N GLN A 266 13.38 -9.74 -27.07
CA GLN A 266 13.29 -11.02 -27.78
C GLN A 266 11.93 -11.26 -28.41
N ASN A 267 10.84 -10.88 -27.72
CA ASN A 267 9.48 -10.97 -28.27
C ASN A 267 9.29 -10.00 -29.44
N ILE A 268 9.88 -8.80 -29.35
CA ILE A 268 9.86 -7.83 -30.44
C ILE A 268 10.59 -8.37 -31.68
N ILE A 269 11.79 -8.96 -31.49
CA ILE A 269 12.53 -9.58 -32.59
C ILE A 269 11.71 -10.71 -33.20
N ALA A 270 11.16 -11.61 -32.39
CA ALA A 270 10.31 -12.71 -32.86
C ALA A 270 9.12 -12.19 -33.70
N ASP A 271 8.37 -11.23 -33.17
CA ASP A 271 7.23 -10.62 -33.87
C ASP A 271 7.64 -9.90 -35.17
N LEU A 272 8.81 -9.27 -35.22
CA LEU A 272 9.33 -8.61 -36.41
C LEU A 272 9.93 -9.57 -37.44
N THR A 273 10.22 -10.81 -37.05
CA THR A 273 10.63 -11.89 -37.96
C THR A 273 9.46 -12.79 -38.40
N ASP A 274 8.28 -12.63 -37.79
CA ASP A 274 7.04 -13.34 -38.10
C ASP A 274 6.42 -12.82 -39.42
N TYR A 275 5.55 -13.62 -40.05
CA TYR A 275 4.82 -13.25 -41.27
C TYR A 275 3.50 -12.50 -41.00
N ASP A 276 3.15 -12.27 -39.73
CA ASP A 276 1.95 -11.53 -39.34
C ASP A 276 2.17 -10.02 -39.43
N ASN A 277 1.65 -9.42 -40.50
CA ASN A 277 1.73 -7.99 -40.77
C ASN A 277 1.19 -7.11 -39.64
N GLN A 278 0.17 -7.56 -38.89
CA GLN A 278 -0.40 -6.78 -37.78
C GLN A 278 0.56 -6.71 -36.60
N LYS A 279 1.25 -7.81 -36.29
CA LYS A 279 2.30 -7.82 -35.26
C LYS A 279 3.48 -6.95 -35.66
N VAL A 280 3.94 -7.05 -36.91
CA VAL A 280 5.03 -6.23 -37.44
C VAL A 280 4.69 -4.74 -37.30
N MET A 281 3.53 -4.30 -37.81
CA MET A 281 3.10 -2.91 -37.70
C MET A 281 3.02 -2.44 -36.24
N LYS A 282 2.40 -3.24 -35.37
CA LYS A 282 2.28 -2.93 -33.94
C LYS A 282 3.66 -2.73 -33.28
N ARG A 283 4.63 -3.60 -33.57
CA ARG A 283 5.98 -3.49 -33.01
C ARG A 283 6.76 -2.32 -33.58
N LEU A 284 6.62 -2.02 -34.88
CA LEU A 284 7.24 -0.83 -35.48
C LEU A 284 6.72 0.47 -34.82
N ILE A 285 5.42 0.57 -34.55
CA ILE A 285 4.83 1.69 -33.81
C ILE A 285 5.39 1.76 -32.39
N GLN A 286 5.44 0.63 -31.67
CA GLN A 286 5.99 0.60 -30.31
C GLN A 286 7.47 0.99 -30.26
N LEU A 287 8.28 0.62 -31.25
CA LEU A 287 9.70 0.95 -31.27
C LEU A 287 9.97 2.46 -31.43
N THR A 288 9.01 3.25 -31.93
CA THR A 288 9.18 4.70 -32.07
C THR A 288 9.42 5.41 -30.74
N ILE A 289 8.91 4.86 -29.62
CA ILE A 289 9.13 5.44 -28.30
C ILE A 289 10.49 5.05 -27.70
N ALA A 290 11.25 4.12 -28.29
CA ALA A 290 12.56 3.66 -27.84
C ALA A 290 13.60 3.67 -28.98
N PRO A 291 14.13 4.85 -29.38
CA PRO A 291 15.00 5.00 -30.56
C PRO A 291 16.26 4.13 -30.54
N ASP A 292 16.87 3.95 -29.37
CA ASP A 292 18.10 3.15 -29.24
C ASP A 292 17.83 1.66 -29.46
N LEU A 293 16.74 1.15 -28.87
CA LEU A 293 16.26 -0.22 -29.11
C LEU A 293 15.83 -0.41 -30.57
N GLN A 294 15.16 0.58 -31.15
CA GLN A 294 14.77 0.56 -32.57
C GLN A 294 16.01 0.41 -33.45
N LYS A 295 17.04 1.22 -33.24
CA LYS A 295 18.29 1.14 -33.99
C LYS A 295 18.94 -0.25 -33.85
N GLU A 296 18.99 -0.79 -32.64
CA GLU A 296 19.56 -2.12 -32.38
C GLU A 296 18.78 -3.23 -33.10
N VAL A 297 17.46 -3.26 -32.95
CA VAL A 297 16.59 -4.30 -33.52
C VAL A 297 16.54 -4.22 -35.05
N LEU A 298 16.46 -3.00 -35.62
CA LEU A 298 16.42 -2.80 -37.07
C LEU A 298 17.76 -3.05 -37.77
N GLN A 299 18.86 -3.20 -37.02
CA GLN A 299 20.16 -3.59 -37.57
C GLN A 299 20.33 -5.11 -37.68
N MET A 300 19.41 -5.90 -37.12
CA MET A 300 19.47 -7.36 -37.16
C MET A 300 19.13 -7.88 -38.59
N PRO A 301 19.99 -8.67 -39.24
CA PRO A 301 19.79 -9.10 -40.64
C PRO A 301 18.46 -9.79 -40.90
N GLU A 302 18.02 -10.65 -39.98
CA GLU A 302 16.75 -11.37 -40.06
C GLU A 302 15.54 -10.44 -39.99
N VAL A 303 15.59 -9.41 -39.13
CA VAL A 303 14.56 -8.37 -39.02
C VAL A 303 14.52 -7.54 -40.31
N GLN A 304 15.69 -7.10 -40.82
CA GLN A 304 15.78 -6.33 -42.07
C GLN A 304 15.18 -7.11 -43.26
N LYS A 305 15.52 -8.39 -43.38
CA LYS A 305 15.01 -9.25 -44.44
C LYS A 305 13.48 -9.32 -44.41
N ASN A 306 12.89 -9.50 -43.22
CA ASN A 306 11.45 -9.59 -43.10
C ASN A 306 10.75 -8.23 -43.30
N LEU A 307 11.31 -7.15 -42.78
CA LEU A 307 10.77 -5.79 -42.97
C LEU A 307 10.77 -5.37 -44.44
N LEU A 308 11.80 -5.75 -45.20
CA LEU A 308 11.84 -5.50 -46.63
C LEU A 308 10.72 -6.24 -47.37
N LYS A 309 10.46 -7.51 -46.99
CA LYS A 309 9.33 -8.28 -47.51
C LYS A 309 7.99 -7.64 -47.12
N TYR A 310 7.86 -7.19 -45.88
CA TYR A 310 6.68 -6.50 -45.36
C TYR A 310 6.37 -5.22 -46.16
N HIS A 311 7.33 -4.30 -46.28
CA HIS A 311 7.13 -3.05 -47.00
C HIS A 311 6.93 -3.24 -48.50
N LEU A 312 7.57 -4.24 -49.11
CA LEU A 312 7.31 -4.60 -50.52
C LEU A 312 5.87 -5.08 -50.72
N ASN A 313 5.34 -5.90 -49.80
CA ASN A 313 3.96 -6.34 -49.83
C ASN A 313 2.98 -5.17 -49.64
N GLU A 314 3.24 -4.25 -48.70
CA GLU A 314 2.40 -3.05 -48.52
C GLU A 314 2.40 -2.16 -49.76
N ALA A 315 3.58 -1.90 -50.33
CA ALA A 315 3.70 -1.13 -51.57
C ALA A 315 2.90 -1.79 -52.71
N LEU A 316 2.92 -3.11 -52.78
CA LEU A 316 2.13 -3.86 -53.76
C LEU A 316 0.63 -3.73 -53.56
N VAL A 317 0.15 -3.82 -52.33
CA VAL A 317 -1.29 -3.61 -52.03
C VAL A 317 -1.72 -2.21 -52.45
N LEU A 318 -0.96 -1.18 -52.10
CA LEU A 318 -1.22 0.22 -52.49
C LEU A 318 -1.20 0.40 -54.01
N MET A 319 -0.26 -0.25 -54.69
CA MET A 319 -0.17 -0.28 -56.15
C MET A 319 -1.35 -1.01 -56.82
N THR A 320 -2.03 -1.91 -56.12
CA THR A 320 -3.25 -2.55 -56.65
C THR A 320 -4.52 -1.75 -56.43
N GLN A 321 -4.48 -0.77 -55.53
CA GLN A 321 -5.57 0.18 -55.29
C GLN A 321 -5.50 1.40 -56.22
N THR A 322 -4.32 1.66 -56.80
CA THR A 322 -4.13 2.63 -57.87
C THR A 322 -4.24 1.91 -59.23
N GLU A 323 -4.79 2.57 -60.27
CA GLU A 323 -4.88 2.00 -61.63
C GLU A 323 -3.48 1.84 -62.24
N ILE A 324 -2.82 0.73 -61.92
CA ILE A 324 -1.51 0.38 -62.47
C ILE A 324 -1.67 -0.70 -63.53
N GLU A 325 -0.88 -0.58 -64.60
CA GLU A 325 -0.84 -1.53 -65.71
C GLU A 325 -0.71 -3.00 -65.23
N PRO A 326 -1.55 -3.93 -65.75
CA PRO A 326 -1.59 -5.33 -65.31
C PRO A 326 -0.24 -6.06 -65.39
N ILE A 327 0.59 -5.73 -66.38
CA ILE A 327 1.93 -6.31 -66.58
C ILE A 327 2.89 -5.97 -65.43
N THR A 328 2.79 -4.75 -64.90
CA THR A 328 3.61 -4.28 -63.78
C THR A 328 3.27 -5.05 -62.51
N LYS A 329 1.97 -5.30 -62.27
CA LYS A 329 1.48 -6.12 -61.14
C LYS A 329 1.97 -7.57 -61.20
N VAL A 330 1.99 -8.18 -62.39
CA VAL A 330 2.50 -9.55 -62.59
C VAL A 330 4.00 -9.62 -62.34
N ARG A 331 4.79 -8.70 -62.94
CA ARG A 331 6.26 -8.68 -62.75
C ARG A 331 6.67 -8.50 -61.29
N LEU A 332 5.97 -7.67 -60.52
CA LEU A 332 6.25 -7.49 -59.10
C LEU A 332 5.94 -8.74 -58.26
N LYS A 333 4.82 -9.44 -58.54
CA LYS A 333 4.53 -10.73 -57.89
C LYS A 333 5.58 -11.79 -58.21
N THR A 334 6.06 -11.82 -59.46
CA THR A 334 7.13 -12.73 -59.89
C THR A 334 8.45 -12.44 -59.19
N LEU A 335 8.80 -11.16 -59.00
CA LEU A 335 10.01 -10.76 -58.25
C LEU A 335 9.93 -11.14 -56.77
N LEU A 336 8.76 -11.06 -56.15
CA LEU A 336 8.52 -11.57 -54.79
C LEU A 336 8.72 -13.07 -54.67
N ALA A 337 8.24 -13.83 -55.66
CA ALA A 337 8.42 -15.28 -55.72
C ALA A 337 9.88 -15.69 -56.00
N GLN A 338 10.68 -14.79 -56.59
CA GLN A 338 12.09 -15.00 -56.92
C GLN A 338 13.06 -14.41 -55.88
N ALA A 339 12.56 -13.68 -54.87
CA ALA A 339 13.38 -13.22 -53.76
C ALA A 339 13.97 -14.45 -53.03
N PRO A 340 15.30 -14.54 -52.88
CA PRO A 340 15.95 -15.80 -52.54
C PRO A 340 15.49 -16.34 -51.17
N GLN A 341 14.83 -17.51 -51.20
CA GLN A 341 14.64 -18.37 -50.03
C GLN A 341 15.95 -19.03 -49.55
N GLN A 342 17.08 -18.76 -50.21
CA GLN A 342 18.37 -19.32 -49.83
C GLN A 342 19.04 -18.49 -48.71
N ALA A 343 18.85 -18.94 -47.48
CA ALA A 343 19.86 -18.81 -46.44
C ALA A 343 19.76 -20.04 -45.53
N GLN A 344 20.15 -21.20 -46.07
CA GLN A 344 20.70 -22.25 -45.21
C GLN A 344 22.03 -21.71 -44.64
N SER A 345 22.06 -21.64 -43.31
CA SER A 345 23.21 -21.48 -42.42
C SER A 345 24.58 -21.68 -43.09
N ARG A 346 25.34 -20.58 -43.24
CA ARG A 346 26.80 -20.63 -43.24
C ARG A 346 27.33 -19.92 -41.98
N PRO A 347 28.34 -20.48 -41.29
CA PRO A 347 28.94 -19.86 -40.11
C PRO A 347 29.56 -18.51 -40.46
N TRP A 348 29.27 -17.50 -39.64
CA TRP A 348 29.54 -16.09 -39.93
C TRP A 348 30.81 -15.62 -39.19
N TYR A 349 31.96 -15.78 -39.84
CA TYR A 349 33.18 -15.01 -39.53
C TYR A 349 33.95 -14.78 -40.83
N ALA A 350 33.59 -13.73 -41.58
CA ALA A 350 34.51 -13.01 -42.47
C ALA A 350 33.87 -11.73 -43.03
N SER A 351 34.56 -10.60 -42.79
CA SER A 351 34.54 -9.34 -43.54
C SER A 351 33.42 -8.31 -43.24
N SER A 352 33.74 -7.40 -42.32
CA SER A 352 32.92 -6.28 -41.82
C SER A 352 32.95 -5.00 -42.69
N THR A 353 33.09 -5.10 -44.01
CA THR A 353 33.12 -3.92 -44.91
C THR A 353 31.91 -3.81 -45.83
N ALA A 354 31.04 -4.83 -45.91
CA ALA A 354 29.87 -4.82 -46.79
C ALA A 354 28.59 -4.26 -46.14
N THR A 355 28.39 -4.47 -44.84
CA THR A 355 27.15 -4.09 -44.12
C THR A 355 26.97 -2.58 -43.95
N GLN A 356 28.07 -1.83 -43.85
CA GLN A 356 28.04 -0.37 -43.70
C GLN A 356 27.44 0.33 -44.94
N ASN A 357 27.51 -0.31 -46.11
CA ASN A 357 27.03 0.23 -47.39
C ASN A 357 25.51 0.02 -47.59
N VAL A 358 24.90 -0.96 -46.93
CA VAL A 358 23.48 -1.30 -47.12
C VAL A 358 22.56 -0.34 -46.35
N ALA A 359 22.97 0.07 -45.14
CA ALA A 359 22.18 0.99 -44.32
C ALA A 359 22.04 2.38 -44.98
N GLU A 360 23.12 2.90 -45.57
CA GLU A 360 23.10 4.19 -46.29
C GLU A 360 22.20 4.12 -47.54
N LEU A 361 22.26 3.02 -48.30
CA LEU A 361 21.39 2.82 -49.45
C LEU A 361 19.91 2.68 -49.05
N LEU A 362 19.61 2.02 -47.93
CA LEU A 362 18.23 1.94 -47.43
C LEU A 362 17.69 3.33 -47.04
N GLN A 363 18.54 4.20 -46.49
CA GLN A 363 18.16 5.58 -46.15
C GLN A 363 17.87 6.41 -47.41
N GLU A 364 18.66 6.24 -48.47
CA GLU A 364 18.42 6.84 -49.79
C GLU A 364 17.09 6.33 -50.40
N CYS A 365 16.84 5.02 -50.35
CA CYS A 365 15.59 4.44 -50.84
C CYS A 365 14.37 4.99 -50.10
N GLN A 366 14.50 5.21 -48.78
CA GLN A 366 13.47 5.82 -47.96
C GLN A 366 13.21 7.29 -48.34
N ALA A 367 14.23 8.06 -48.72
CA ALA A 367 14.07 9.43 -49.19
C ALA A 367 13.27 9.48 -50.51
N HIS A 368 13.56 8.57 -51.46
CA HIS A 368 12.75 8.45 -52.69
C HIS A 368 11.30 8.06 -52.40
N PHE A 369 11.07 7.18 -51.43
CA PHE A 369 9.75 6.76 -51.01
C PHE A 369 8.94 7.92 -50.41
N GLN A 370 9.55 8.67 -49.48
CA GLN A 370 8.95 9.86 -48.87
C GLN A 370 8.65 10.96 -49.88
N ALA A 371 9.49 11.11 -50.90
CA ALA A 371 9.27 12.03 -52.02
C ALA A 371 8.17 11.59 -53.01
N LYS A 372 7.46 10.49 -52.74
CA LYS A 372 6.42 9.90 -53.61
C LYS A 372 6.92 9.49 -55.00
N ARG A 373 8.23 9.23 -55.14
CA ARG A 373 8.87 8.81 -56.40
C ARG A 373 8.90 7.29 -56.51
N LEU A 374 7.72 6.66 -56.46
CA LEU A 374 7.61 5.20 -56.35
C LEU A 374 8.09 4.47 -57.62
N THR A 375 7.64 4.93 -58.79
CA THR A 375 7.92 4.29 -60.10
C THR A 375 8.29 5.28 -61.20
N THR A 376 8.21 6.58 -60.93
CA THR A 376 8.55 7.65 -61.87
C THR A 376 9.35 8.74 -61.14
N GLY A 377 10.41 9.24 -61.77
CA GLY A 377 11.29 10.26 -61.21
C GLY A 377 12.60 10.36 -61.99
N LYS A 378 13.02 11.58 -62.37
CA LYS A 378 14.25 11.81 -63.16
C LYS A 378 15.52 11.46 -62.38
N GLU A 379 15.48 11.54 -61.06
CA GLU A 379 16.60 11.29 -60.15
C GLU A 379 16.63 9.84 -59.63
N GLY A 380 15.83 8.93 -60.21
CA GLY A 380 15.66 7.56 -59.72
C GLY A 380 14.36 7.38 -58.94
N THR A 381 14.01 6.11 -58.72
CA THR A 381 12.75 5.70 -58.06
C THR A 381 13.05 4.90 -56.80
N ALA A 382 12.15 4.95 -55.83
CA ALA A 382 12.26 4.13 -54.63
C ALA A 382 12.34 2.64 -54.99
N LEU A 383 11.57 2.22 -56.00
CA LEU A 383 11.57 0.83 -56.48
C LEU A 383 12.92 0.41 -57.06
N ASP A 384 13.57 1.23 -57.87
CA ASP A 384 14.88 0.92 -58.44
C ASP A 384 15.98 0.93 -57.37
N CYS A 385 15.88 1.83 -56.40
CA CYS A 385 16.78 1.86 -55.24
C CYS A 385 16.67 0.56 -54.42
N TYR A 386 15.46 0.15 -54.01
CA TYR A 386 15.28 -1.09 -53.24
C TYR A 386 15.70 -2.33 -54.02
N ARG A 387 15.52 -2.34 -55.36
CA ARG A 387 16.05 -3.40 -56.24
C ARG A 387 17.57 -3.47 -56.22
N ALA A 388 18.26 -2.34 -56.19
CA ALA A 388 19.71 -2.29 -56.12
C ALA A 388 20.23 -2.82 -54.78
N VAL A 389 19.54 -2.46 -53.68
CA VAL A 389 19.84 -2.99 -52.34
C VAL A 389 19.64 -4.50 -52.27
N LEU A 390 18.54 -5.03 -52.82
CA LEU A 390 18.22 -6.46 -52.83
C LEU A 390 19.19 -7.35 -53.62
N LYS A 391 19.97 -6.77 -54.53
CA LYS A 391 20.98 -7.49 -55.33
C LYS A 391 22.34 -7.58 -54.64
N LYS A 392 22.57 -6.78 -53.61
CA LYS A 392 23.73 -6.86 -52.72
C LYS A 392 23.43 -7.83 -51.60
#